data_AF-A0A0Q6MVV6-F1
#
_entry.id   AF-A0A0Q6MVV6-F1
#
_cell.length_a   1.000
_cell.length_b   1.000
_cell.length_c   1.000
_cell.angle_alpha   90.00
_cell.angle_beta   90.00
_cell.angle_gamma   90.00
#
_symmetry.space_group_name_H-M   'P 1'
#
loop_
_entity.id
_entity.type
_entity.pdbx_description
1 polymer ?
#
loop_
_entity_poly.entity_id
_entity_poly.type
_entity_poly.pdbx_seq_one_letter_code
_entity_poly.pdbx_strand_id
1 'polypeptide(L)'
;MTAPLPAAKLECWSRHFKKYDEIVGYSKLGHFFLRARASDEYIVLHPFSKGAKSYGVFPSVARFEEKVLKDPGFAGYVLRADHVAQVRKRVGPLKTEEIYIPEPYPFLGGSGEPSTYGKGNVWVFMHIVAQMQGLCD
;
A
#
# COMPACT_ATOMS: atom_id res chain seq x y z
N MET A 1 15.34 -2.02 -4.46
CA MET A 1 14.51 -1.60 -3.31
C MET A 1 15.41 -1.04 -2.23
N THR A 2 14.95 0.01 -1.53
CA THR A 2 15.57 0.49 -0.29
C THR A 2 15.45 -0.56 0.82
N ALA A 3 16.25 -0.43 1.88
CA ALA A 3 16.17 -1.30 3.04
C ALA A 3 14.75 -1.29 3.66
N PRO A 4 14.27 -2.41 4.23
CA PRO A 4 12.99 -2.46 4.93
C PRO A 4 12.91 -1.40 6.04
N LEU A 5 11.73 -0.81 6.22
CA LEU A 5 11.44 0.14 7.29
C LEU A 5 10.70 -0.55 8.43
N PRO A 6 10.80 -0.08 9.69
CA PRO A 6 10.02 -0.63 10.78
C PRO A 6 8.52 -0.38 10.58
N ALA A 7 7.68 -1.39 10.83
CA ALA A 7 6.22 -1.28 10.72
C ALA A 7 5.62 -0.22 11.67
N ALA A 8 6.34 0.15 12.74
CA ALA A 8 5.95 1.24 13.64
C ALA A 8 5.69 2.58 12.90
N LYS A 9 6.27 2.80 11.71
CA LYS A 9 6.00 3.98 10.86
C LYS A 9 4.55 4.04 10.34
N LEU A 10 3.82 2.92 10.40
CA LEU A 10 2.38 2.85 10.09
C LEU A 10 1.48 3.08 11.31
N GLU A 11 2.07 3.36 12.47
CA GLU A 11 1.35 3.78 13.70
C GLU A 11 0.18 2.85 14.05
N CYS A 12 -1.06 3.35 14.02
CA CYS A 12 -2.28 2.63 14.39
C CYS A 12 -2.43 1.28 13.65
N TRP A 13 -2.04 1.22 12.38
CA TRP A 13 -2.04 0.00 11.59
C TRP A 13 -1.11 -1.07 12.16
N SER A 14 0.08 -0.66 12.63
CA SER A 14 1.07 -1.60 13.18
C SER A 14 0.57 -2.30 14.45
N ARG A 15 -0.32 -1.65 15.21
CA ARG A 15 -0.97 -2.22 16.40
C ARG A 15 -1.98 -3.31 16.05
N HIS A 16 -2.55 -3.27 14.84
CA HIS A 16 -3.52 -4.26 14.36
C HIS A 16 -2.83 -5.42 13.63
N PHE A 17 -1.67 -5.16 13.03
CA PHE A 17 -0.86 -6.15 12.30
C PHE A 17 0.46 -6.46 13.03
N LYS A 18 0.42 -6.64 14.36
CA LYS A 18 1.62 -6.74 15.24
C LYS A 18 2.64 -7.79 14.80
N LYS A 19 2.20 -8.86 14.15
CA LYS A 19 3.06 -9.94 13.63
C LYS A 19 4.01 -9.44 12.52
N TYR A 20 3.60 -8.46 11.74
CA TYR A 20 4.31 -7.97 10.57
C TYR A 20 5.09 -6.71 10.94
N ASP A 21 6.37 -6.90 11.27
CA ASP A 21 7.24 -5.91 11.90
C ASP A 21 8.05 -5.06 10.90
N GLU A 22 8.02 -5.41 9.61
CA GLU A 22 8.75 -4.70 8.56
C GLU A 22 7.86 -4.28 7.39
N ILE A 23 8.14 -3.09 6.87
CA ILE A 23 7.60 -2.56 5.62
C ILE A 23 8.65 -2.79 4.54
N VAL A 24 8.35 -3.64 3.57
CA VAL A 24 9.26 -3.97 2.46
C VAL A 24 8.99 -3.13 1.20
N GLY A 25 7.86 -2.42 1.17
CA GLY A 25 7.52 -1.48 0.10
C GLY A 25 6.07 -1.00 0.15
N TYR A 26 5.72 -0.15 -0.80
CA TYR A 26 4.34 0.26 -1.04
C TYR A 26 4.10 0.51 -2.54
N SER A 27 2.85 0.38 -2.97
CA SER A 27 2.44 0.69 -4.34
C SER A 27 2.22 2.19 -4.54
N LYS A 28 2.21 2.63 -5.80
CA LYS A 28 1.89 4.01 -6.18
C LYS A 28 0.45 4.43 -5.84
N LEU A 29 -0.39 3.49 -5.40
CA LEU A 29 -1.78 3.68 -4.99
C LEU A 29 -1.98 3.42 -3.48
N GLY A 30 -0.89 3.39 -2.69
CA GLY A 30 -0.97 3.31 -1.23
C GLY A 30 -1.17 1.93 -0.62
N HIS A 31 -0.98 0.84 -1.38
CA HIS A 31 -0.98 -0.51 -0.79
C HIS A 31 0.37 -0.78 -0.15
N PHE A 32 0.40 -1.23 1.11
CA PHE A 32 1.65 -1.52 1.82
C PHE A 32 1.99 -3.00 1.79
N PHE A 33 3.25 -3.33 1.58
CA PHE A 33 3.76 -4.69 1.62
C PHE A 33 4.51 -4.88 2.92
N LEU A 34 4.01 -5.76 3.78
CA LEU A 34 4.60 -6.03 5.09
C LEU A 34 5.16 -7.43 5.16
N ARG A 35 6.20 -7.59 5.98
CA ARG A 35 6.83 -8.87 6.29
C ARG A 35 6.83 -9.10 7.79
N ALA A 36 6.50 -10.32 8.19
CA ALA A 36 6.77 -10.86 9.51
C ALA A 36 8.16 -11.50 9.50
N ARG A 37 9.19 -10.78 9.96
CA ARG A 37 10.59 -11.22 9.86
C ARG A 37 10.86 -12.57 10.54
N ALA A 38 10.12 -12.89 11.60
CA ALA A 38 10.28 -14.15 12.33
C ALA A 38 9.88 -15.39 11.51
N SER A 39 8.98 -15.24 10.54
CA SER A 39 8.45 -16.35 9.74
C SER A 39 8.59 -16.16 8.23
N ASP A 40 9.18 -15.05 7.80
CA ASP A 40 9.24 -14.61 6.41
C ASP A 40 7.87 -14.61 5.70
N GLU A 41 6.79 -14.37 6.45
CA GLU A 41 5.43 -14.28 5.89
C GLU A 41 5.16 -12.87 5.40
N TYR A 42 4.53 -12.75 4.22
CA TYR A 42 4.22 -11.47 3.59
C TYR A 42 2.72 -11.23 3.48
N ILE A 43 2.31 -10.01 3.79
CA ILE A 43 0.94 -9.52 3.55
C ILE A 43 0.95 -8.26 2.70
N VAL A 44 -0.20 -7.99 2.08
CA VAL A 44 -0.50 -6.71 1.46
C VAL A 44 -1.65 -6.06 2.21
N LEU A 45 -1.40 -4.85 2.73
CA LEU A 45 -2.42 -3.99 3.33
C LEU A 45 -3.22 -3.28 2.25
N HIS A 46 -4.55 -3.37 2.35
CA HIS A 46 -5.51 -2.71 1.49
C HIS A 46 -6.18 -1.58 2.29
N PRO A 47 -5.69 -0.33 2.16
CA PRO A 47 -6.09 0.77 3.04
C PRO A 47 -7.59 1.00 3.03
N PHE A 48 -8.27 0.93 1.88
CA PHE A 48 -9.71 1.18 1.79
C PHE A 48 -10.60 0.00 2.21
N SER A 49 -10.03 -1.19 2.45
CA SER A 49 -10.78 -2.38 2.87
C SER A 49 -10.65 -2.67 4.38
N LYS A 50 -9.96 -1.80 5.15
CA LYS A 50 -9.61 -2.04 6.56
C LYS A 50 -9.00 -3.43 6.79
N GLY A 51 -8.15 -3.89 5.85
CA GLY A 51 -7.78 -5.30 5.82
C GLY A 51 -6.45 -5.58 5.14
N ALA A 52 -6.02 -6.83 5.28
CA ALA A 52 -4.81 -7.35 4.67
C ALA A 52 -5.08 -8.72 4.05
N LYS A 53 -4.31 -9.06 3.01
CA LYS A 53 -4.29 -10.40 2.45
C LYS A 53 -2.89 -11.01 2.65
N SER A 54 -2.83 -12.23 3.15
CA SER A 54 -1.59 -13.02 3.22
C SER A 54 -1.27 -13.63 1.86
N TYR A 55 0.01 -13.60 1.51
CA TYR A 55 0.56 -14.19 0.30
C TYR A 55 1.52 -15.34 0.61
N GLY A 56 1.63 -15.71 1.89
CA GLY A 56 2.46 -16.81 2.35
C GLY A 56 3.90 -16.42 2.64
N VAL A 57 4.75 -17.44 2.74
CA VAL A 57 6.15 -17.32 3.17
C VAL A 57 7.07 -17.26 1.96
N PHE A 58 8.00 -16.30 1.95
CA PHE A 58 9.01 -16.19 0.90
C PHE A 58 10.40 -15.96 1.49
N PRO A 59 11.43 -16.68 1.04
CA PRO A 59 12.77 -16.63 1.63
C PRO A 59 13.48 -15.28 1.45
N SER A 60 12.93 -14.37 0.63
CA SER A 60 13.45 -13.03 0.45
C SER A 60 12.42 -12.09 -0.17
N VAL A 61 12.63 -10.77 0.00
CA VAL A 61 11.83 -9.72 -0.64
C VAL A 61 11.87 -9.85 -2.17
N ALA A 62 13.02 -10.24 -2.73
CA ALA A 62 13.14 -10.46 -4.18
C ALA A 62 12.26 -11.62 -4.67
N ARG A 63 12.13 -12.71 -3.88
CA ARG A 63 11.22 -13.81 -4.22
C ARG A 63 9.75 -13.41 -4.07
N PHE A 64 9.41 -12.63 -3.05
CA PHE A 64 8.08 -12.04 -2.92
C PHE A 64 7.74 -11.15 -4.14
N GLU A 65 8.66 -10.28 -4.57
CA GLU A 65 8.46 -9.45 -5.77
C GLU A 65 8.23 -10.31 -7.01
N GLU A 66 9.08 -11.31 -7.24
CA GLU A 66 8.99 -12.18 -8.41
C GLU A 66 7.69 -12.98 -8.44
N LYS A 67 7.23 -13.52 -7.31
CA LYS A 67 6.08 -14.42 -7.26
C LYS A 67 4.75 -13.72 -7.05
N VAL A 68 4.75 -12.55 -6.42
CA VAL A 68 3.53 -11.82 -6.08
C VAL A 68 3.42 -10.54 -6.87
N LEU A 69 4.43 -9.66 -6.83
CA LEU A 69 4.29 -8.34 -7.48
C LEU A 69 4.32 -8.42 -9.01
N LYS A 70 4.98 -9.44 -9.57
CA LYS A 70 5.00 -9.72 -11.01
C LYS A 70 3.91 -10.70 -11.47
N ASP A 71 3.10 -11.23 -10.55
CA ASP A 71 1.92 -11.99 -10.94
C ASP A 71 0.94 -11.08 -11.71
N PRO A 72 0.50 -11.46 -12.93
CA PRO A 72 -0.38 -10.61 -13.74
C PRO A 72 -1.70 -10.26 -13.05
N GLY A 73 -2.26 -11.18 -12.26
CA GLY A 73 -3.48 -10.93 -11.50
C GLY A 73 -3.24 -9.86 -10.44
N PHE A 74 -2.23 -10.07 -9.60
CA PHE A 74 -1.86 -9.09 -8.58
C PHE A 74 -1.53 -7.72 -9.18
N ALA A 75 -0.71 -7.68 -10.23
CA ALA A 75 -0.32 -6.45 -10.90
C ALA A 75 -1.53 -5.72 -11.50
N GLY A 76 -2.46 -6.45 -12.11
CA GLY A 76 -3.69 -5.90 -12.68
C GLY A 76 -4.62 -5.29 -11.62
N TYR A 77 -4.78 -5.95 -10.47
CA TYR A 77 -5.71 -5.50 -9.43
C TYR A 77 -5.11 -4.47 -8.45
N VAL A 78 -3.87 -4.67 -8.01
CA VAL A 78 -3.25 -3.88 -6.94
C VAL A 78 -2.34 -2.77 -7.47
N LEU A 79 -1.51 -3.08 -8.47
CA LEU A 79 -0.54 -2.12 -9.02
C LEU A 79 -1.17 -1.23 -10.09
N ARG A 80 -2.11 -1.77 -10.86
CA ARG A 80 -2.93 -1.08 -11.89
C ARG A 80 -2.07 -0.16 -12.78
N ALA A 81 -1.07 -0.73 -13.45
CA ALA A 81 -0.04 0.04 -14.17
C ALA A 81 -0.63 1.06 -15.17
N ASP A 82 -1.65 0.67 -15.94
CA ASP A 82 -2.32 1.55 -16.91
C ASP A 82 -3.08 2.69 -16.21
N HIS A 83 -3.75 2.39 -15.10
CA HIS A 83 -4.44 3.39 -14.28
C HIS A 83 -3.43 4.41 -13.73
N VAL A 84 -2.33 3.92 -13.15
CA VAL A 84 -1.23 4.75 -12.66
C VAL A 84 -0.62 5.61 -13.78
N ALA A 85 -0.48 5.06 -14.99
CA ALA A 85 0.04 5.81 -16.14
C ALA A 85 -0.88 6.96 -16.54
N GLN A 86 -2.20 6.74 -16.54
CA GLN A 86 -3.21 7.77 -16.81
C GLN A 86 -3.20 8.87 -15.74
N VAL A 87 -3.15 8.50 -14.46
CA VAL A 87 -3.03 9.47 -13.36
C VAL A 87 -1.75 10.28 -13.51
N ARG A 88 -0.60 9.61 -13.71
CA ARG A 88 0.71 10.26 -13.89
C ARG A 88 0.71 11.26 -15.04
N LYS A 89 0.06 10.93 -16.16
CA LYS A 89 -0.05 11.82 -17.32
C LYS A 89 -0.75 13.14 -16.96
N ARG A 90 -1.73 13.10 -16.03
CA ARG A 90 -2.49 14.26 -15.60
C ARG A 90 -1.82 15.06 -14.48
N VAL A 91 -1.38 14.40 -13.41
CA VAL A 91 -0.90 15.09 -12.18
C VAL A 91 0.63 15.11 -12.03
N GLY A 92 1.34 14.56 -13.02
CA GLY A 92 2.79 14.50 -13.05
C GLY A 92 3.38 13.33 -12.24
N PRO A 93 4.71 13.17 -12.24
CA PRO A 93 5.39 12.10 -11.51
C PRO A 93 5.29 12.30 -9.99
N LEU A 94 5.43 11.20 -9.26
CA LEU A 94 5.56 11.16 -7.81
C LEU A 94 6.98 11.55 -7.39
N LYS A 95 7.09 12.33 -6.33
CA LYS A 95 8.33 12.56 -5.58
C LYS A 95 8.53 11.47 -4.53
N THR A 96 9.63 11.57 -3.78
CA THR A 96 9.92 10.71 -2.63
C THR A 96 8.76 10.74 -1.63
N GLU A 97 8.32 9.54 -1.21
CA GLU A 97 7.19 9.33 -0.29
C GLU A 97 5.82 9.84 -0.79
N GLU A 98 5.68 10.19 -2.07
CA GLU A 98 4.37 10.48 -2.65
C GLU A 98 3.71 9.22 -3.23
N ILE A 99 2.38 9.16 -3.13
CA ILE A 99 1.51 8.24 -3.85
C ILE A 99 0.38 9.02 -4.55
N TYR A 100 -0.32 8.35 -5.46
CA TYR A 100 -1.57 8.86 -6.00
C TYR A 100 -2.72 8.45 -5.09
N ILE A 101 -3.55 9.43 -4.71
CA ILE A 101 -4.65 9.25 -3.76
C ILE A 101 -5.97 9.60 -4.46
N PRO A 102 -7.01 8.75 -4.41
CA PRO A 102 -8.32 9.11 -4.96
C PRO A 102 -8.98 10.23 -4.14
N GLU A 103 -9.55 11.23 -4.83
CA GLU A 103 -10.23 12.39 -4.26
C GLU A 103 -11.65 12.53 -4.86
N PRO A 104 -12.72 12.32 -4.09
CA PRO A 104 -12.73 11.95 -2.68
C PRO A 104 -12.30 10.48 -2.46
N TYR A 105 -12.07 10.12 -1.20
CA TYR A 105 -11.77 8.73 -0.83
C TYR A 105 -12.93 7.79 -1.20
N PRO A 106 -12.66 6.52 -1.59
CA PRO A 106 -13.70 5.56 -1.98
C PRO A 106 -14.76 5.32 -0.91
N PHE A 107 -14.37 5.29 0.37
CA PHE A 107 -15.32 5.14 1.49
C PHE A 107 -16.21 6.38 1.72
N LEU A 108 -15.96 7.49 1.02
CA LEU A 108 -16.81 8.68 0.94
C LEU A 108 -17.59 8.75 -0.39
N GLY A 109 -17.64 7.66 -1.17
CA GLY A 109 -18.31 7.63 -2.47
C GLY A 109 -17.43 8.08 -3.64
N GLY A 110 -16.11 8.17 -3.45
CA GLY A 110 -15.18 8.45 -4.54
C GLY A 110 -15.16 7.37 -5.61
N SER A 111 -15.15 7.79 -6.88
CA SER A 111 -15.23 6.87 -8.02
C SER A 111 -13.99 5.99 -8.19
N GLY A 112 -12.81 6.48 -7.76
CA GLY A 112 -11.54 5.80 -8.02
C GLY A 112 -11.13 5.78 -9.50
N GLU A 113 -11.69 6.66 -10.33
CA GLU A 113 -11.31 6.90 -11.73
C GLU A 113 -10.00 7.70 -11.86
N PRO A 114 -9.18 7.52 -12.91
CA PRO A 114 -7.90 8.22 -13.04
C PRO A 114 -7.98 9.76 -12.96
N SER A 115 -9.11 10.32 -13.39
CA SER A 115 -9.38 11.75 -13.38
C SER A 115 -9.55 12.33 -11.98
N THR A 116 -9.82 11.50 -10.96
CA THR A 116 -10.14 11.96 -9.60
C THR A 116 -8.96 11.86 -8.62
N TYR A 117 -7.77 11.45 -9.07
CA TYR A 117 -6.63 11.30 -8.16
C TYR A 117 -5.86 12.60 -7.91
N GLY A 118 -5.41 12.82 -6.69
CA GLY A 118 -4.36 13.77 -6.35
C GLY A 118 -3.03 13.09 -6.08
N LYS A 119 -2.07 13.87 -5.57
CA LYS A 119 -0.81 13.37 -5.00
C LYS A 119 -0.78 13.73 -3.52
N GLY A 120 -0.21 12.85 -2.71
CA GLY A 120 -0.01 13.13 -1.29
C GLY A 120 1.04 12.22 -0.66
N ASN A 121 1.46 12.57 0.55
CA ASN A 121 2.45 11.80 1.30
C ASN A 121 1.84 10.47 1.77
N VAL A 122 2.57 9.38 1.55
CA VAL A 122 2.13 8.01 1.81
C VAL A 122 1.86 7.73 3.30
N TRP A 123 2.64 8.35 4.20
CA TRP A 123 2.51 8.14 5.64
C TRP A 123 1.32 8.91 6.20
N VAL A 124 1.17 10.17 5.79
CA VAL A 124 0.00 11.00 6.15
C VAL A 124 -1.29 10.34 5.64
N PHE A 125 -1.28 9.83 4.41
CA PHE A 125 -2.39 9.07 3.85
C PHE A 125 -2.78 7.88 4.75
N MET A 126 -1.82 7.04 5.14
CA MET A 126 -2.11 5.88 6.00
C MET A 126 -2.63 6.30 7.37
N HIS A 127 -2.11 7.39 7.94
CA HIS A 127 -2.59 7.93 9.21
C HIS A 127 -4.05 8.39 9.12
N ILE A 128 -4.40 9.16 8.09
CA ILE A 128 -5.77 9.63 7.85
C ILE A 128 -6.72 8.43 7.67
N VAL A 129 -6.36 7.45 6.83
CA VAL A 129 -7.21 6.28 6.62
C VAL A 129 -7.38 5.48 7.92
N ALA A 130 -6.34 5.39 8.76
CA ALA A 130 -6.44 4.71 10.05
C ALA A 130 -7.47 5.37 10.98
N GLN A 131 -7.43 6.70 11.09
CA GLN A 131 -8.39 7.47 11.89
C GLN A 131 -9.81 7.29 11.36
N MET A 132 -10.01 7.44 10.05
CA MET A 132 -11.31 7.27 9.41
C MET A 132 -11.92 5.87 9.59
N GLN A 133 -11.07 4.88 9.88
CA GLN A 133 -11.49 3.50 10.11
C GLN A 133 -11.56 3.11 11.60
N GLY A 134 -11.30 4.05 12.52
CA GLY A 134 -11.29 3.78 13.97
C GLY A 134 -10.20 2.78 14.37
N LEU A 135 -9.03 2.80 13.72
CA LEU A 135 -7.88 1.96 14.07
C LEU A 135 -7.00 2.59 15.16
N CYS A 136 -7.18 3.88 15.41
CA CYS A 136 -6.35 4.64 16.34
C CYS A 136 -6.91 4.72 17.76
N ASP A 137 -8.14 4.26 17.97
CA ASP A 137 -8.84 4.23 19.25
C ASP A 137 -8.42 3.02 20.11
#